data_AF-A0A8J2PWR5-F1
#
_entry.id   AF-A0A8J2PWR5-F1
#
_cell.length_a   1.000
_cell.length_b   1.000
_cell.length_c   1.000
_cell.angle_alpha   90.00
_cell.angle_beta   90.00
_cell.angle_gamma   90.00
#
_symmetry.space_group_name_H-M   'P 1'
#
loop_
_entity.id
_entity.type
_entity.pdbx_description
1 polymer ?
#
loop_
_entity_poly.entity_id
_entity_poly.type
_entity_poly.pdbx_seq_one_letter_code
_entity_poly.pdbx_strand_id
1 'polypeptide(L)' 'FSTILSFIYTGQVFLTQNSVQDILAAADMLGLPEVLEACADFLKNELHPSNAIGIYRFAESHTCKSLEKVALTY' A
#
# COMPACT_ATOMS: atom_id res chain seq x y z
N PHE A 1 8.88 10.75 5.64
CA PHE A 1 8.11 11.86 6.24
C PHE A 1 7.68 12.94 5.24
N SER A 2 8.54 13.45 4.35
CA SER A 2 8.14 14.52 3.41
C SER A 2 7.08 14.09 2.37
N THR A 3 7.11 12.83 1.93
CA THR A 3 6.13 12.25 0.99
C THR A 3 4.72 12.15 1.58
N ILE A 4 4.62 11.73 2.85
CA ILE A 4 3.34 11.62 3.58
C ILE A 4 2.76 13.01 3.84
N LEU A 5 3.61 13.98 4.21
CA LEU A 5 3.17 15.36 4.42
C LEU A 5 2.68 16.01 3.12
N SER A 6 3.39 15.76 2.01
CA SER A 6 2.97 16.21 0.68
C SER A 6 1.65 15.58 0.28
N PHE A 7 1.43 14.30 0.60
CA PHE A 7 0.15 13.64 0.38
C PHE A 7 -0.98 14.29 1.19
N ILE A 8 -0.78 14.55 2.50
CA ILE A 8 -1.78 15.25 3.34
C ILE A 8 -2.09 16.64 2.78
N TYR A 9 -1.08 17.34 2.22
CA TYR A 9 -1.25 18.71 1.71
C TYR A 9 -1.75 18.81 0.27
N THR A 10 -1.48 17.83 -0.59
CA THR A 10 -1.80 17.89 -2.03
C THR A 10 -2.83 16.87 -2.49
N GLY A 11 -3.13 15.85 -1.67
CA GLY A 11 -3.97 14.72 -2.06
C GLY A 11 -3.35 13.85 -3.17
N GLN A 12 -2.12 14.15 -3.60
CA GLN A 12 -1.41 13.40 -4.64
C GLN A 12 -0.19 12.72 -4.04
N VAL A 13 -0.04 11.43 -4.32
CA VAL A 13 1.13 10.66 -3.89
C VAL A 13 1.67 9.83 -5.04
N PHE A 14 2.97 9.94 -5.27
CA PHE A 14 3.67 9.06 -6.21
C PHE A 14 3.95 7.72 -5.53
N LEU A 15 3.12 6.73 -5.86
CA LEU A 15 3.30 5.36 -5.43
C LEU A 15 4.48 4.76 -6.19
N THR A 16 5.50 4.36 -5.45
CA THR A 16 6.69 3.68 -5.97
C THR A 16 6.89 2.41 -5.16
N GLN A 17 7.44 1.33 -5.72
CA GLN A 17 7.60 0.05 -4.98
C GLN A 17 8.29 0.21 -3.61
N ASN A 18 9.24 1.14 -3.48
CA ASN A 18 9.92 1.43 -2.22
C ASN A 18 9.13 2.33 -1.28
N SER A 19 8.29 3.22 -1.80
CA SER A 19 7.58 4.24 -1.02
C SER A 19 6.15 3.84 -0.66
N VAL A 20 5.54 2.91 -1.41
CA VAL A 20 4.17 2.46 -1.18
C VAL A 20 4.00 1.83 0.19
N GLN A 21 5.03 1.14 0.71
CA GLN A 21 5.01 0.56 2.05
C GLN A 21 4.97 1.63 3.14
N ASP A 22 5.82 2.66 3.06
CA ASP A 22 5.84 3.78 4.00
C ASP A 22 4.54 4.59 3.97
N ILE A 23 3.99 4.80 2.77
CA ILE A 23 2.75 5.54 2.57
C ILE A 23 1.56 4.74 3.13
N LEU A 24 1.51 3.44 2.86
CA LEU A 24 0.43 2.57 3.34
C LEU A 24 0.45 2.46 4.88
N ALA A 25 1.64 2.32 5.48
CA ALA A 25 1.79 2.34 6.94
C ALA A 25 1.35 3.69 7.55
N ALA A 26 1.68 4.81 6.89
CA ALA A 26 1.24 6.11 7.34
C ALA A 26 -0.28 6.31 7.17
N ALA A 27 -0.85 5.85 6.06
CA ALA A 27 -2.29 5.90 5.81
C ALA A 27 -3.09 5.08 6.84
N ASP A 28 -2.58 3.90 7.19
CA ASP A 28 -3.13 3.06 8.24
C ASP A 28 -3.04 3.75 9.61
N MET A 29 -1.88 4.34 9.94
CA MET A 29 -1.68 5.10 11.17
C MET A 29 -2.56 6.37 11.25
N LEU A 30 -2.79 7.03 10.12
CA LEU A 30 -3.62 8.23 10.00
C LEU A 30 -5.13 7.91 9.87
N GLY A 31 -5.49 6.65 9.65
CA GLY A 31 -6.87 6.22 9.44
C GLY A 31 -7.48 6.74 8.14
N LEU A 32 -6.70 6.76 7.04
CA LEU A 32 -7.13 7.26 5.73
C LEU A 32 -7.42 6.10 4.76
N PRO A 33 -8.68 5.60 4.71
CA PRO A 33 -9.03 4.41 3.94
C PRO A 33 -8.93 4.59 2.42
N GLU A 34 -9.18 5.80 1.89
CA GLU A 34 -9.06 6.10 0.45
C GLU A 34 -7.64 5.86 -0.07
N VAL A 35 -6.64 6.11 0.77
CA VAL A 35 -5.22 5.95 0.44
C VAL A 35 -4.81 4.49 0.54
N LEU A 36 -5.34 3.78 1.53
CA LEU A 36 -5.18 2.34 1.66
C LEU A 36 -5.70 1.63 0.41
N GLU A 37 -6.88 2.01 -0.09
CA GLU A 37 -7.42 1.46 -1.34
C GLU A 37 -6.55 1.81 -2.55
N ALA A 38 -6.11 3.07 -2.70
CA ALA A 38 -5.25 3.47 -3.81
C ALA A 38 -3.89 2.73 -3.80
N CYS A 39 -3.27 2.58 -2.62
CA CYS A 39 -2.03 1.84 -2.48
C CYS A 39 -2.23 0.35 -2.74
N ALA A 40 -3.34 -0.22 -2.27
CA ALA A 40 -3.69 -1.61 -2.52
C ALA A 40 -3.92 -1.88 -4.02
N ASP A 41 -4.58 -0.98 -4.73
CA ASP A 41 -4.80 -1.12 -6.17
C ASP A 41 -3.48 -1.06 -6.95
N PHE A 42 -2.59 -0.14 -6.58
CA PHE A 42 -1.25 -0.06 -7.14
C PHE A 42 -0.43 -1.34 -6.88
N LEU A 43 -0.47 -1.86 -5.65
CA LEU A 43 0.20 -3.10 -5.26
C LEU A 43 -0.36 -4.34 -5.98
N LYS A 44 -1.65 -4.35 -6.33
CA LYS A 44 -2.22 -5.42 -7.19
C LYS A 44 -1.67 -5.36 -8.61
N ASN A 45 -1.54 -4.17 -9.19
CA ASN A 45 -1.02 -3.98 -10.54
C ASN A 45 0.49 -4.27 -10.64
N GLU A 46 1.24 -4.02 -9.56
CA GLU A 46 2.68 -4.26 -9.45
C GLU A 46 3.03 -5.64 -8.82
N LEU A 47 2.04 -6.52 -8.66
CA LEU A 47 2.24 -7.84 -8.05
C LEU A 47 3.10 -8.73 -8.97
N HIS A 48 4.22 -9.21 -8.45
CA HIS A 48 5.17 -10.06 -9.14
C HIS A 48 5.57 -11.24 -8.23
N PRO A 49 5.83 -12.46 -8.76
CA PRO A 49 6.22 -13.61 -7.94
C PRO A 49 7.44 -13.36 -7.04
N SER A 50 8.32 -12.41 -7.39
CA SER A 50 9.49 -12.01 -6.60
C SER A 50 9.15 -11.10 -5.41
N ASN A 51 8.03 -10.36 -5.47
CA ASN A 51 7.61 -9.40 -4.45
C ASN A 51 6.32 -9.82 -3.71
N ALA A 52 5.62 -10.86 -4.18
CA ALA A 52 4.34 -11.34 -3.66
C ALA A 52 4.36 -11.67 -2.15
N ILE A 53 5.43 -12.31 -1.66
CA ILE A 53 5.58 -12.66 -0.24
C ILE A 53 5.70 -11.40 0.65
N GLY A 54 6.43 -10.39 0.15
CA GLY A 54 6.59 -9.12 0.85
C GLY A 54 5.26 -8.36 0.91
N ILE A 55 4.55 -8.30 -0.22
CA ILE A 55 3.23 -7.66 -0.32
C ILE A 55 2.20 -8.39 0.56
N TYR A 56 2.23 -9.72 0.61
CA TYR A 56 1.36 -10.52 1.47
C TYR A 56 1.55 -10.20 2.95
N ARG A 57 2.80 -10.24 3.47
CA ARG A 57 3.07 -9.91 4.89
C ARG A 57 2.68 -8.47 5.24
N PHE A 58 2.80 -7.55 4.28
CA PHE A 58 2.34 -6.17 4.44
C PHE A 58 0.81 -6.08 4.47
N ALA A 59 0.11 -6.78 3.56
CA ALA A 59 -1.35 -6.82 3.52
C ALA A 59 -1.94 -7.38 4.82
N GLU A 60 -1.32 -8.43 5.36
CA GLU A 60 -1.68 -9.07 6.63
C GLU A 60 -1.54 -8.08 7.81
N SER A 61 -0.51 -7.24 7.80
CA SER A 61 -0.24 -6.27 8.87
C SER A 61 -1.20 -5.07 8.88
N HIS A 62 -1.78 -4.71 7.73
CA HIS A 62 -2.58 -3.48 7.57
C HIS A 62 -4.07 -3.75 7.26
N THR A 63 -4.58 -4.95 7.55
CA THR A 63 -6.00 -5.33 7.38
C THR A 63 -6.54 -5.18 5.94
N CYS A 64 -5.67 -5.13 4.93
CA CYS A 64 -6.08 -5.11 3.52
C CYS A 64 -6.39 -6.52 3.00
N LYS A 65 -7.51 -7.09 3.44
CA LYS A 65 -7.95 -8.47 3.09
C LYS A 65 -8.09 -8.71 1.58
N SER A 66 -8.42 -7.65 0.82
CA SER A 66 -8.54 -7.74 -0.64
C SER A 66 -7.18 -7.84 -1.35
N LEU A 67 -6.12 -7.32 -0.74
CA LEU A 67 -4.76 -7.43 -1.23
C LEU A 67 -4.14 -8.78 -0.85
N GLU A 68 -4.35 -9.19 0.41
CA GLU A 68 -3.92 -10.48 0.96
C GLU A 68 -4.39 -11.65 0.09
N LYS A 69 -5.68 -11.64 -0.27
CA LYS A 69 -6.29 -12.70 -1.08
C LYS A 69 -5.71 -12.76 -2.50
N VAL A 70 -5.41 -11.60 -3.10
CA VAL A 70 -4.79 -11.53 -4.44
C VAL A 70 -3.35 -12.03 -4.38
N ALA A 71 -2.59 -11.66 -3.35
CA ALA A 71 -1.23 -12.14 -3.14
C ALA A 71 -1.14 -13.64 -2.85
N LEU A 72 -2.15 -14.25 -2.21
CA LEU A 72 -2.25 -15.70 -1.98
C LEU A 72 -2.68 -16.51 -3.21
N THR A 73 -3.35 -15.90 -4.17
CA THR A 73 -3.88 -16.60 -5.35
C THR A 73 -2.84 -16.68 -6.48
N TYR A 74 -1.76 -15.90 -6.37
CA TYR A 74 -0.61 -15.89 -7.29
C TYR A 74 0.47 -16.88 -6.86
#